data_AF-A0A2T8HZU6-F1
#
_entry.id   AF-A0A2T8HZU6-F1
#
_cell.length_a   1.000
_cell.length_b   1.000
_cell.length_c   1.000
_cell.angle_alpha   90.00
_cell.angle_beta   90.00
_cell.angle_gamma   90.00
#
_symmetry.space_group_name_H-M   'P 1'
#
loop_
_entity.id
_entity.type
_entity.pdbx_description
1 polymer ?
#
loop_
_entity_poly.entity_id
_entity_poly.type
_entity_poly.pdbx_seq_one_letter_code
_entity_poly.pdbx_strand_id
1 'polypeptide(L)'
;MEDAIRDHPLWANATNQEIDHALEGLEKYIMTKLFDRTFGTSSEDAITDMEISEKIGLLQQFVKPHHLDIPKVLHNEASWLLAVKELQKINSFKAPREKLLCIMSCCQVINNLLLNISMSSDRTLSGADEFLPILIYITIKANPPQLHSNLKFVQLFRRETKLISEVEYYLTNLISAKMFIIDVNARSLSMEESEFQKHMESARLATQISVASPSSSQGLPTYARAHKEETDLAGSRFPFMDSETESLNPEEVMQLHDLYRQVVTRYTLLSKALRKLSIDEDQLLSSVDDS
;
A
#
# COMPACT_ATOMS: atom_id res chain seq x y z
N MET A 1 15.80 -1.60 -28.92
CA MET A 1 15.09 -2.90 -29.06
C MET A 1 13.62 -2.69 -29.41
N GLU A 2 13.00 -1.56 -29.04
CA GLU A 2 11.63 -1.25 -29.44
C GLU A 2 11.45 -1.19 -30.97
N ASP A 3 12.25 -0.40 -31.68
CA ASP A 3 12.21 -0.32 -33.15
C ASP A 3 12.46 -1.68 -33.80
N ALA A 4 13.42 -2.44 -33.26
CA ALA A 4 13.74 -3.78 -33.76
C ALA A 4 12.56 -4.77 -33.64
N ILE A 5 11.67 -4.63 -32.66
CA ILE A 5 10.46 -5.46 -32.55
C ILE A 5 9.38 -4.94 -33.48
N ARG A 6 9.19 -3.61 -33.57
CA ARG A 6 8.18 -2.97 -34.42
C ARG A 6 8.42 -3.21 -35.90
N ASP A 7 9.68 -3.14 -36.33
CA ASP A 7 10.08 -3.24 -37.74
C ASP A 7 10.28 -4.70 -38.18
N HIS A 8 10.21 -5.67 -37.27
CA HIS A 8 10.45 -7.07 -37.60
C HIS A 8 9.30 -7.65 -38.43
N PRO A 9 9.57 -8.31 -39.58
CA PRO A 9 8.51 -8.82 -40.46
C PRO A 9 7.51 -9.78 -39.77
N LEU A 10 7.98 -10.57 -38.79
CA LEU A 10 7.09 -11.46 -38.02
C LEU A 10 6.10 -10.73 -37.10
N TRP A 11 6.34 -9.45 -36.80
CA TRP A 11 5.47 -8.61 -35.97
C TRP A 11 4.64 -7.63 -36.81
N ALA A 12 4.73 -7.68 -38.15
CA ALA A 12 4.05 -6.73 -39.04
C ALA A 12 2.52 -6.70 -38.88
N ASN A 13 1.92 -7.80 -38.44
CA ASN A 13 0.47 -7.91 -38.20
C ASN A 13 0.09 -7.75 -36.71
N ALA A 14 1.06 -7.52 -35.83
CA ALA A 14 0.79 -7.35 -34.41
C ALA A 14 0.19 -5.96 -34.14
N THR A 15 -0.79 -5.91 -33.25
CA THR A 15 -1.38 -4.67 -32.77
C THR A 15 -0.40 -3.89 -31.90
N ASN A 16 -0.60 -2.57 -31.77
CA ASN A 16 0.18 -1.74 -30.86
C ASN A 16 0.13 -2.24 -29.41
N GLN A 17 -0.99 -2.83 -28.99
CA GLN A 17 -1.15 -3.39 -27.65
C GLN A 17 -0.30 -4.67 -27.46
N GLU A 18 -0.27 -5.56 -28.44
CA GLU A 18 0.56 -6.77 -28.40
C GLU A 18 2.05 -6.42 -28.38
N ILE A 19 2.47 -5.47 -29.21
CA ILE A 19 3.84 -4.94 -29.21
C ILE A 19 4.16 -4.35 -27.83
N ASP A 20 3.24 -3.58 -27.25
CA ASP A 20 3.46 -3.00 -25.93
C ASP A 20 3.60 -4.06 -24.83
N HIS A 21 2.72 -5.06 -24.82
CA HIS A 21 2.83 -6.19 -23.89
C HIS A 21 4.15 -6.96 -24.05
N ALA A 22 4.63 -7.14 -25.28
CA ALA A 22 5.92 -7.77 -25.54
C ALA A 22 7.07 -6.95 -24.97
N LEU A 23 7.04 -5.62 -25.13
CA LEU A 23 8.04 -4.71 -24.56
C LEU A 23 7.99 -4.66 -23.04
N GLU A 24 6.80 -4.73 -22.43
CA GLU A 24 6.66 -4.89 -20.98
C GLU A 24 7.23 -6.22 -20.48
N GLY A 25 6.99 -7.31 -21.22
CA GLY A 25 7.58 -8.62 -20.93
C GLY A 25 9.10 -8.61 -21.02
N LEU A 26 9.64 -7.89 -22.01
CA LEU A 26 11.08 -7.68 -22.19
C LEU A 26 11.70 -6.88 -21.04
N GLU A 27 11.09 -5.75 -20.64
CA GLU A 27 11.52 -4.97 -19.47
C GLU A 27 11.57 -5.87 -18.23
N LYS A 28 10.48 -6.60 -17.95
CA LYS A 28 10.40 -7.53 -16.83
C LYS A 28 11.50 -8.58 -16.87
N TYR A 29 11.73 -9.20 -18.03
CA TYR A 29 12.74 -10.25 -18.18
C TYR A 29 14.15 -9.71 -17.92
N ILE A 30 14.54 -8.62 -18.60
CA ILE A 30 15.87 -8.02 -18.48
C ILE A 30 16.10 -7.53 -17.04
N MET A 31 15.16 -6.75 -16.50
CA MET A 31 15.33 -6.13 -15.19
C MET A 31 15.29 -7.14 -14.05
N THR A 32 14.57 -8.25 -14.19
CA THR A 32 14.62 -9.34 -13.21
C THR A 32 16.01 -9.99 -13.17
N LYS A 33 16.66 -10.16 -14.33
CA LYS A 33 18.01 -10.75 -14.42
C LYS A 33 19.12 -9.79 -13.98
N LEU A 34 18.90 -8.49 -14.16
CA LEU A 34 19.86 -7.46 -13.79
C LEU A 34 19.62 -6.87 -12.39
N PHE A 35 18.55 -7.27 -11.70
CA PHE A 35 18.11 -6.65 -10.44
C PHE A 35 19.23 -6.55 -9.40
N ASP A 36 19.91 -7.66 -9.13
CA ASP A 36 20.96 -7.74 -8.10
C ASP A 36 22.21 -6.90 -8.44
N ARG A 37 22.32 -6.42 -9.69
CA ARG A 37 23.39 -5.54 -10.18
C ARG A 37 22.96 -4.10 -10.43
N THR A 38 21.67 -3.79 -10.27
CA THR A 38 21.11 -2.47 -10.65
C THR A 38 20.32 -1.82 -9.52
N PHE A 39 19.78 -2.59 -8.59
CA PHE A 39 19.00 -2.10 -7.46
C PHE A 39 19.89 -1.88 -6.22
N GLY A 40 19.92 -0.65 -5.68
CA GLY A 40 20.61 -0.33 -4.43
C GLY A 40 22.11 -0.65 -4.44
N THR A 41 22.79 -0.42 -5.57
CA THR A 41 24.17 -0.88 -5.80
C THR A 41 25.23 -0.01 -5.15
N SER A 42 24.92 1.26 -4.88
CA SER A 42 25.86 2.18 -4.25
C SER A 42 25.70 2.15 -2.74
N SER A 43 26.81 2.29 -2.01
CA SER A 43 26.79 2.47 -0.56
C SER A 43 26.03 3.73 -0.14
N GLU A 44 26.03 4.77 -0.98
CA GLU A 44 25.27 6.00 -0.76
C GLU A 44 23.76 5.72 -0.75
N ASP A 45 23.25 4.95 -1.72
CA ASP A 45 21.82 4.57 -1.76
C ASP A 45 21.43 3.78 -0.51
N ALA A 46 22.29 2.86 -0.05
CA ALA A 46 22.03 2.08 1.16
C ALA A 46 22.01 2.94 2.43
N ILE A 47 22.91 3.92 2.54
CA ILE A 47 22.93 4.89 3.65
C ILE A 47 21.66 5.74 3.63
N THR A 48 21.31 6.31 2.48
CA THR A 48 20.10 7.12 2.32
C THR A 48 18.83 6.32 2.63
N ASP A 49 18.73 5.07 2.19
CA ASP A 49 17.59 4.20 2.52
C ASP A 49 17.47 3.94 4.02
N MET A 50 18.60 3.70 4.70
CA MET A 50 18.64 3.49 6.15
C MET A 50 18.21 4.75 6.90
N GLU A 51 18.78 5.91 6.55
CA GLU A 51 18.43 7.20 7.16
C GLU A 51 16.93 7.53 7.00
N ILE A 52 16.38 7.32 5.81
CA ILE A 52 14.96 7.53 5.54
C ILE A 52 14.10 6.57 6.37
N SER A 53 14.45 5.28 6.40
CA SER A 53 13.67 4.27 7.13
C SER A 53 13.68 4.51 8.64
N GLU A 54 14.82 4.87 9.20
CA GLU A 54 14.95 5.26 10.60
C GLU A 54 14.12 6.51 10.90
N LYS A 55 14.25 7.56 10.06
CA LYS A 55 13.49 8.80 10.23
C LYS A 55 12.00 8.55 10.17
N ILE A 56 11.51 7.79 9.19
CA ILE A 56 10.10 7.39 9.12
C ILE A 56 9.69 6.62 10.38
N GLY A 57 10.50 5.67 10.85
CA GLY A 57 10.21 4.89 12.05
C GLY A 57 10.02 5.74 13.31
N LEU A 58 10.74 6.85 13.44
CA LEU A 58 10.54 7.83 14.52
C LEU A 58 9.24 8.63 14.32
N LEU A 59 9.05 9.18 13.11
CA LEU A 59 7.87 10.00 12.77
C LEU A 59 6.56 9.20 12.93
N GLN A 60 6.56 7.91 12.59
CA GLN A 60 5.39 7.03 12.68
C GLN A 60 4.73 7.03 14.06
N GLN A 61 5.52 7.23 15.12
CA GLN A 61 5.08 7.13 16.52
C GLN A 61 4.23 8.32 16.98
N PHE A 62 4.43 9.50 16.40
CA PHE A 62 3.78 10.73 16.87
C PHE A 62 3.10 11.55 15.77
N VAL A 63 3.49 11.40 14.50
CA VAL A 63 2.85 12.12 13.40
C VAL A 63 1.42 11.61 13.22
N LYS A 64 0.50 12.54 13.47
CA LYS A 64 -0.95 12.47 13.24
C LYS A 64 -1.36 13.30 12.01
N PRO A 65 -2.53 13.04 11.40
CA PRO A 65 -2.98 13.70 10.18
C PRO A 65 -3.03 15.23 10.26
N HIS A 66 -3.39 15.79 11.41
CA HIS A 66 -3.52 17.24 11.60
C HIS A 66 -2.18 18.00 11.56
N HIS A 67 -1.03 17.33 11.73
CA HIS A 67 0.29 17.97 11.57
C HIS A 67 0.64 18.21 10.10
N LEU A 68 -0.06 17.54 9.19
CA LEU A 68 0.09 17.67 7.74
C LEU A 68 -1.13 18.39 7.15
N ASP A 69 -1.87 19.14 7.97
CA ASP A 69 -3.05 19.89 7.56
C ASP A 69 -4.17 19.04 6.94
N ILE A 70 -4.21 17.72 7.22
CA ILE A 70 -5.23 16.82 6.66
C ILE A 70 -6.57 17.03 7.38
N PRO A 71 -7.62 17.52 6.70
CA PRO A 71 -8.92 17.76 7.31
C PRO A 71 -9.57 16.47 7.83
N LYS A 72 -10.28 16.55 8.95
CA LYS A 72 -10.98 15.40 9.57
C LYS A 72 -11.96 14.68 8.64
N VAL A 73 -12.54 15.39 7.67
CA VAL A 73 -13.45 14.80 6.68
C VAL A 73 -12.74 13.75 5.80
N LEU A 74 -11.42 13.87 5.63
CA LEU A 74 -10.60 12.95 4.84
C LEU A 74 -10.08 11.76 5.66
N HIS A 75 -10.40 11.68 6.96
CA HIS A 75 -9.89 10.62 7.83
C HIS A 75 -10.66 9.33 7.58
N ASN A 76 -10.07 8.44 6.78
CA ASN A 76 -10.61 7.12 6.50
C ASN A 76 -9.53 6.07 6.71
N GLU A 77 -9.49 5.53 7.93
CA GLU A 77 -8.47 4.55 8.35
C GLU A 77 -8.48 3.29 7.48
N ALA A 78 -9.64 2.83 7.01
CA ALA A 78 -9.73 1.66 6.15
C ALA A 78 -9.08 1.90 4.77
N SER A 79 -9.43 3.02 4.12
CA SER A 79 -8.83 3.39 2.83
C SER A 79 -7.34 3.68 2.96
N TRP A 80 -6.91 4.38 4.03
CA TRP A 80 -5.50 4.63 4.27
C TRP A 80 -4.72 3.35 4.54
N LEU A 81 -5.30 2.39 5.27
CA LEU A 81 -4.68 1.08 5.48
C LEU A 81 -4.51 0.32 4.15
N LEU A 82 -5.50 0.37 3.24
CA LEU A 82 -5.36 -0.23 1.91
C LEU A 82 -4.20 0.41 1.13
N ALA A 83 -4.12 1.75 1.10
CA ALA A 83 -3.04 2.45 0.42
C ALA A 83 -1.66 2.13 1.02
N VAL A 84 -1.56 2.09 2.36
CA VAL A 84 -0.36 1.64 3.09
C VAL A 84 0.06 0.24 2.63
N LYS A 85 -0.90 -0.70 2.52
CA LYS A 85 -0.61 -2.07 2.12
C LYS A 85 -0.18 -2.18 0.67
N GLU A 86 -0.71 -1.37 -0.24
CA GLU A 86 -0.22 -1.32 -1.62
C GLU A 86 1.24 -0.86 -1.69
N LEU A 87 1.60 0.20 -0.97
CA LEU A 87 2.96 0.72 -0.98
C LEU A 87 3.97 -0.25 -0.36
N GLN A 88 3.57 -0.99 0.68
CA GLN A 88 4.40 -2.02 1.33
C GLN A 88 4.76 -3.19 0.40
N LYS A 89 4.01 -3.43 -0.67
CA LYS A 89 4.30 -4.52 -1.63
C LYS A 89 5.49 -4.23 -2.54
N ILE A 90 5.98 -2.98 -2.60
CA ILE A 90 6.96 -2.55 -3.62
C ILE A 90 8.24 -3.40 -3.66
N ASN A 91 8.70 -3.95 -2.54
CA ASN A 91 9.88 -4.83 -2.49
C ASN A 91 9.59 -6.30 -2.86
N SER A 92 8.32 -6.67 -3.06
CA SER A 92 7.93 -8.01 -3.53
C SER A 92 8.17 -8.20 -5.03
N PHE A 93 8.48 -7.12 -5.75
CA PHE A 93 8.65 -7.13 -7.20
C PHE A 93 10.04 -6.69 -7.62
N LYS A 94 10.55 -7.27 -8.72
CA LYS A 94 11.85 -6.92 -9.31
C LYS A 94 11.74 -6.06 -10.58
N ALA A 95 10.61 -6.09 -11.28
CA ALA A 95 10.42 -5.30 -12.49
C ALA A 95 10.01 -3.84 -12.18
N PRO A 96 10.55 -2.84 -12.89
CA PRO A 96 10.18 -1.43 -12.72
C PRO A 96 8.67 -1.19 -12.86
N ARG A 97 8.02 -1.81 -13.87
CA ARG A 97 6.56 -1.77 -14.02
C ARG A 97 5.81 -2.17 -12.76
N GLU A 98 6.18 -3.31 -12.17
CA GLU A 98 5.44 -3.89 -11.05
C GLU A 98 5.62 -3.07 -9.77
N LYS A 99 6.82 -2.51 -9.56
CA LYS A 99 7.06 -1.52 -8.50
C LYS A 99 6.22 -0.26 -8.70
N LEU A 100 6.16 0.25 -9.93
CA LEU A 100 5.36 1.42 -10.29
C LEU A 100 3.86 1.17 -10.09
N LEU A 101 3.36 -0.04 -10.38
CA LEU A 101 1.97 -0.40 -10.13
C LEU A 101 1.62 -0.33 -8.63
N CYS A 102 2.54 -0.69 -7.73
CA CYS A 102 2.31 -0.52 -6.28
C CYS A 102 2.08 0.96 -5.91
N ILE A 103 2.88 1.85 -6.49
CA ILE A 103 2.76 3.30 -6.30
C ILE A 103 1.41 3.78 -6.85
N MET A 104 1.07 3.38 -8.08
CA MET A 104 -0.20 3.74 -8.70
C MET A 104 -1.41 3.26 -7.90
N SER A 105 -1.40 2.00 -7.44
CA SER A 105 -2.50 1.45 -6.64
C SER A 105 -2.66 2.19 -5.32
N CYS A 106 -1.56 2.57 -4.65
CA CYS A 106 -1.61 3.44 -3.48
C CYS A 106 -2.27 4.80 -3.80
N CYS A 107 -1.83 5.48 -4.86
CA CYS A 107 -2.36 6.79 -5.25
C CYS A 107 -3.83 6.73 -5.69
N GLN A 108 -4.24 5.67 -6.39
CA GLN A 108 -5.62 5.45 -6.79
C GLN A 108 -6.55 5.27 -5.59
N VAL A 109 -6.11 4.57 -4.54
CA VAL A 109 -6.89 4.45 -3.30
C VAL A 109 -7.10 5.83 -2.65
N ILE A 110 -6.07 6.68 -2.66
CA ILE A 110 -6.17 8.06 -2.15
C ILE A 110 -7.16 8.88 -2.99
N ASN A 111 -7.05 8.84 -4.32
CA ASN A 111 -7.93 9.61 -5.19
C ASN A 111 -9.38 9.12 -5.15
N ASN A 112 -9.61 7.81 -5.07
CA ASN A 112 -10.97 7.28 -4.88
C ASN A 112 -11.58 7.76 -3.56
N LEU A 113 -10.78 7.86 -2.48
CA LEU A 113 -11.24 8.46 -1.22
C LEU A 113 -11.62 9.94 -1.40
N LEU A 114 -10.77 10.73 -2.05
CA LEU A 114 -11.03 12.15 -2.31
C LEU A 114 -12.31 12.32 -3.15
N LEU A 115 -12.45 11.56 -4.23
CA LEU A 115 -13.62 11.59 -5.11
C LEU A 115 -14.91 11.22 -4.36
N ASN A 116 -14.91 10.16 -3.56
CA ASN A 116 -16.08 9.74 -2.78
C ASN A 116 -16.53 10.85 -1.80
N ILE A 117 -15.58 11.58 -1.22
CA ILE A 117 -15.88 12.67 -0.30
C ILE A 117 -16.38 13.90 -1.07
N SER A 118 -15.77 14.25 -2.19
CA SER A 118 -16.26 15.33 -3.06
C SER A 118 -17.67 15.08 -3.60
N MET A 119 -18.05 13.83 -3.84
CA MET A 119 -19.40 13.48 -4.30
C MET A 119 -20.43 13.46 -3.15
N SER A 120 -20.01 13.21 -1.91
CA SER A 120 -20.91 13.12 -0.75
C SER A 120 -21.00 14.41 0.08
N SER A 121 -20.07 15.34 -0.11
CA SER A 121 -20.05 16.62 0.58
C SER A 121 -20.10 17.77 -0.42
N ASP A 122 -20.87 18.81 -0.11
CA ASP A 122 -21.08 20.02 -0.93
C ASP A 122 -19.82 20.93 -0.98
N ARG A 123 -18.64 20.35 -0.77
CA ARG A 123 -17.34 21.03 -0.71
C ARG A 123 -16.50 20.67 -1.93
N THR A 124 -16.06 21.69 -2.64
CA THR A 124 -15.02 21.57 -3.67
C THR A 124 -13.67 21.36 -2.98
N LEU A 125 -13.27 20.11 -2.79
CA LEU A 125 -11.88 19.79 -2.45
C LEU A 125 -11.02 20.05 -3.69
N SER A 126 -9.92 20.78 -3.51
CA SER A 126 -9.02 21.17 -4.59
C SER A 126 -7.99 20.05 -4.79
N GLY A 127 -8.42 18.92 -5.39
CA GLY A 127 -7.83 17.59 -5.21
C GLY A 127 -6.30 17.41 -5.25
N ALA A 128 -5.50 18.35 -5.77
CA ALA A 128 -4.04 18.33 -5.64
C ALA A 128 -3.55 18.76 -4.25
N ASP A 129 -4.19 19.75 -3.63
CA ASP A 129 -3.81 20.32 -2.32
C ASP A 129 -4.09 19.33 -1.18
N GLU A 130 -5.12 18.48 -1.32
CA GLU A 130 -5.40 17.43 -0.34
C GLU A 130 -4.62 16.13 -0.60
N PHE A 131 -4.17 15.89 -1.82
CA PHE A 131 -3.53 14.62 -2.20
C PHE A 131 -2.14 14.45 -1.57
N LEU A 132 -1.25 15.43 -1.74
CA LEU A 132 0.15 15.29 -1.31
C LEU A 132 0.30 15.10 0.21
N PRO A 133 -0.42 15.85 1.08
CA PRO A 133 -0.33 15.62 2.52
C PRO A 133 -0.79 14.21 2.93
N ILE A 134 -1.84 13.68 2.30
CA ILE A 134 -2.30 12.30 2.53
C ILE A 134 -1.24 11.30 2.07
N LEU A 135 -0.61 11.52 0.91
CA LEU A 135 0.47 10.67 0.41
C LEU A 135 1.69 10.67 1.33
N ILE A 136 2.08 11.83 1.88
CA ILE A 136 3.15 11.94 2.89
C ILE A 136 2.78 11.12 4.12
N TYR A 137 1.57 11.30 4.65
CA TYR A 137 1.10 10.56 5.83
C TYR A 137 1.10 9.04 5.60
N ILE A 138 0.58 8.58 4.47
CA ILE A 138 0.57 7.16 4.09
C ILE A 138 1.99 6.63 3.91
N THR A 139 2.89 7.39 3.29
CA THR A 139 4.30 6.99 3.15
C THR A 139 4.97 6.82 4.50
N ILE A 140 4.72 7.74 5.44
CA ILE A 140 5.18 7.62 6.82
C ILE A 140 4.58 6.35 7.44
N LYS A 141 3.26 6.14 7.40
CA LYS A 141 2.62 4.95 8.01
C LYS A 141 3.00 3.63 7.34
N ALA A 142 3.38 3.64 6.07
CA ALA A 142 3.82 2.45 5.36
C ALA A 142 5.27 2.05 5.67
N ASN A 143 6.17 3.04 5.83
CA ASN A 143 7.63 2.84 5.94
C ASN A 143 8.14 1.78 4.94
N PRO A 144 7.94 1.98 3.62
CA PRO A 144 8.31 0.99 2.62
C PRO A 144 9.84 0.77 2.64
N PRO A 145 10.32 -0.48 2.71
CA PRO A 145 11.76 -0.75 2.75
C PRO A 145 12.46 -0.24 1.51
N GLN A 146 13.66 0.32 1.67
CA GLN A 146 14.50 0.80 0.57
C GLN A 146 13.76 1.79 -0.36
N LEU A 147 12.99 2.72 0.22
CA LEU A 147 12.16 3.68 -0.52
C LEU A 147 12.96 4.47 -1.56
N HIS A 148 14.13 4.98 -1.21
CA HIS A 148 14.96 5.77 -2.13
C HIS A 148 15.47 4.91 -3.28
N SER A 149 16.00 3.71 -3.02
CA SER A 149 16.43 2.80 -4.08
C SER A 149 15.28 2.38 -5.00
N ASN A 150 14.08 2.16 -4.45
CA ASN A 150 12.90 1.83 -5.26
C ASN A 150 12.52 2.94 -6.24
N LEU A 151 12.43 4.18 -5.76
CA LEU A 151 12.07 5.33 -6.60
C LEU A 151 13.13 5.56 -7.67
N LYS A 152 14.42 5.57 -7.28
CA LYS A 152 15.55 5.70 -8.21
C LYS A 152 15.53 4.60 -9.27
N PHE A 153 15.29 3.36 -8.88
CA PHE A 153 15.21 2.22 -9.79
C PHE A 153 14.07 2.37 -10.81
N VAL A 154 12.88 2.78 -10.38
CA VAL A 154 11.75 3.04 -11.29
C VAL A 154 12.09 4.18 -12.26
N GLN A 155 12.68 5.28 -11.77
CA GLN A 155 13.07 6.41 -12.63
C GLN A 155 14.11 6.03 -13.69
N LEU A 156 15.07 5.17 -13.36
CA LEU A 156 16.17 4.80 -14.26
C LEU A 156 15.80 3.72 -15.27
N PHE A 157 14.93 2.77 -14.89
CA PHE A 157 14.74 1.53 -15.66
C PHE A 157 13.33 1.31 -16.19
N ARG A 158 12.35 2.14 -15.78
CA ARG A 158 11.04 2.13 -16.43
C ARG A 158 11.16 2.74 -17.82
N ARG A 159 10.51 2.13 -18.82
CA ARG A 159 10.45 2.70 -20.17
C ARG A 159 9.87 4.12 -20.14
N GLU A 160 10.61 5.09 -20.66
CA GLU A 160 10.25 6.52 -20.64
C GLU A 160 8.89 6.79 -21.28
N THR A 161 8.56 6.07 -22.36
CA THR A 161 7.25 6.14 -23.05
C THR A 161 6.06 5.76 -22.16
N LYS A 162 6.31 5.18 -20.98
CA LYS A 162 5.30 4.79 -19.98
C LYS A 162 5.30 5.66 -18.73
N LEU A 163 6.26 6.58 -18.59
CA LEU A 163 6.31 7.57 -17.52
C LEU A 163 5.74 8.89 -18.03
N ILE A 164 4.43 8.91 -18.31
CA ILE A 164 3.74 10.10 -18.81
C ILE A 164 2.43 10.33 -18.04
N SER A 165 1.96 11.58 -18.03
CA SER A 165 0.64 11.97 -17.49
C SER A 165 0.48 11.57 -16.01
N GLU A 166 -0.62 10.90 -15.66
CA GLU A 166 -0.95 10.48 -14.29
C GLU A 166 0.16 9.65 -13.62
N VAL A 167 0.82 8.79 -14.39
CA VAL A 167 1.89 7.91 -13.89
C VAL A 167 3.10 8.72 -13.44
N GLU A 168 3.52 9.69 -14.26
CA GLU A 168 4.61 10.60 -13.96
C GLU A 168 4.25 11.52 -12.78
N TYR A 169 3.00 12.01 -12.75
CA TYR A 169 2.49 12.82 -11.66
C TYR A 169 2.57 12.10 -10.31
N TYR A 170 2.10 10.85 -10.22
CA TYR A 170 2.17 10.08 -8.98
C TYR A 170 3.60 9.75 -8.55
N LEU A 171 4.47 9.37 -9.48
CA LEU A 171 5.88 9.12 -9.18
C LEU A 171 6.54 10.39 -8.63
N THR A 172 6.29 11.53 -9.26
CA THR A 172 6.80 12.84 -8.83
C THR A 172 6.29 13.21 -7.43
N ASN A 173 5.01 13.01 -7.15
CA ASN A 173 4.45 13.27 -5.82
C ASN A 173 5.06 12.38 -4.74
N LEU A 174 5.32 11.10 -5.03
CA LEU A 174 5.97 10.21 -4.05
C LEU A 174 7.46 10.58 -3.84
N ILE A 175 8.14 11.05 -4.89
CA ILE A 175 9.49 11.62 -4.76
C ILE A 175 9.46 12.89 -3.90
N SER A 176 8.49 13.79 -4.11
CA SER A 176 8.29 14.97 -3.28
C SER A 176 7.99 14.61 -1.83
N ALA A 177 7.16 13.57 -1.60
CA ALA A 177 6.88 13.07 -0.27
C ALA A 177 8.14 12.52 0.42
N LYS A 178 8.98 11.76 -0.30
CA LYS A 178 10.29 11.33 0.20
C LYS A 178 11.15 12.54 0.60
N MET A 179 11.26 13.54 -0.26
CA MET A 179 12.07 14.74 0.02
C MET A 179 11.55 15.51 1.23
N PHE A 180 10.23 15.70 1.33
CA PHE A 180 9.61 16.29 2.52
C PHE A 180 9.99 15.53 3.79
N ILE A 181 9.93 14.19 3.78
CA ILE A 181 10.30 13.36 4.94
C ILE A 181 11.77 13.57 5.30
N ILE A 182 12.68 13.64 4.34
CA ILE A 182 14.11 13.89 4.58
C ILE A 182 14.34 15.24 5.27
N ASP A 183 13.59 16.27 4.89
CA ASP A 183 13.79 17.63 5.38
C ASP A 183 12.85 18.04 6.53
N VAL A 184 11.90 17.15 6.91
CA VAL A 184 10.87 17.48 7.92
C VAL A 184 11.49 17.90 9.25
N ASN A 185 10.94 18.98 9.80
CA ASN A 185 11.28 19.60 11.08
C ASN A 185 10.00 20.08 11.78
N ALA A 186 10.13 20.72 12.95
CA ALA A 186 9.00 21.17 13.75
C ALA A 186 8.06 22.12 13.00
N ARG A 187 8.61 23.06 12.21
CA ARG A 187 7.83 24.04 11.43
C ARG A 187 7.03 23.36 10.32
N SER A 188 7.61 22.34 9.68
CA SER A 188 6.92 21.56 8.64
C SER A 188 5.70 20.81 9.16
N LEU A 189 5.64 20.56 10.48
CA LEU A 189 4.55 19.83 11.15
C LEU A 189 3.67 20.74 12.03
N SER A 190 3.84 22.06 11.91
CA SER A 190 3.11 23.07 12.69
C SER A 190 3.19 22.84 14.22
N MET A 191 4.36 22.43 14.72
CA MET A 191 4.62 22.20 16.15
C MET A 191 5.83 22.99 16.67
N GLU A 192 5.94 23.12 17.98
CA GLU A 192 7.08 23.80 18.61
C GLU A 192 8.35 22.94 18.49
N GLU A 193 9.52 23.57 18.36
CA GLU A 193 10.81 22.87 18.26
C GLU A 193 11.09 21.98 19.49
N SER A 194 10.73 22.46 20.68
CA SER A 194 10.89 21.72 21.92
C SER A 194 10.00 20.46 21.98
N GLU A 195 8.77 20.57 21.47
CA GLU A 195 7.81 19.48 21.36
C GLU A 195 8.27 18.44 20.34
N PHE A 196 8.71 18.88 19.16
CA PHE A 196 9.26 18.00 18.12
C PHE A 196 10.46 17.21 18.63
N GLN A 197 11.42 17.88 19.27
CA GLN A 197 12.61 17.22 19.80
C GLN A 197 12.25 16.19 20.88
N LYS A 198 11.33 16.54 21.79
CA LYS A 198 10.83 15.63 22.82
C LYS A 198 10.15 14.40 22.20
N HIS A 199 9.35 14.57 21.15
CA HIS A 199 8.73 13.45 20.44
C HIS A 199 9.77 12.57 19.75
N MET A 200 10.75 13.15 19.08
CA MET A 200 11.84 12.42 18.42
C MET A 200 12.69 11.63 19.43
N GLU A 201 13.01 12.21 20.58
CA GLU A 201 13.74 11.51 21.66
C GLU A 201 12.91 10.38 22.28
N SER A 202 11.65 10.64 22.61
CA SER A 202 10.74 9.62 23.12
C SER A 202 10.60 8.46 22.12
N ALA A 203 10.54 8.76 20.83
CA ALA A 203 10.44 7.76 19.78
C ALA A 203 11.72 6.89 19.68
N ARG A 204 12.90 7.50 19.81
CA ARG A 204 14.19 6.78 19.82
C ARG A 204 14.28 5.81 21.00
N LEU A 205 13.84 6.24 22.19
CA LEU A 205 13.82 5.39 23.39
C LEU A 205 12.87 4.20 23.22
N ALA A 206 11.67 4.43 22.68
CA ALA A 206 10.71 3.37 22.41
C ALA A 206 11.25 2.31 21.43
N THR A 207 11.94 2.74 20.36
CA THR A 207 12.55 1.83 19.39
C THR A 207 13.68 1.00 20.03
N GLN A 208 14.50 1.57 20.92
CA GLN A 208 15.58 0.84 21.60
C GLN A 208 15.06 -0.23 22.57
N ILE A 209 13.99 0.06 23.31
CA ILE A 209 13.36 -0.91 24.23
C ILE A 209 12.80 -2.12 23.47
N SER A 210 12.24 -1.88 22.28
CA SER A 210 11.72 -2.97 21.43
C SER A 210 12.80 -3.90 20.89
N VAL A 211 14.03 -3.43 20.72
CA VAL A 211 15.16 -4.23 20.16
C VAL A 211 15.97 -4.91 21.27
N ALA A 212 15.97 -4.37 22.49
CA ALA A 212 16.77 -4.88 23.61
C ALA A 212 16.14 -6.06 24.39
N SER A 213 15.03 -6.64 23.93
CA SER A 213 14.48 -7.88 24.53
C SER A 213 15.24 -9.10 23.99
N PRO A 214 16.07 -9.80 24.79
CA PRO A 214 16.77 -10.99 24.33
C PRO A 214 15.85 -12.20 24.44
N SER A 215 15.80 -12.95 23.36
CA SER A 215 15.44 -14.36 23.31
C SER A 215 16.27 -15.16 24.31
N SER A 216 15.71 -15.45 25.49
CA SER A 216 16.22 -16.45 26.42
C SER A 216 15.42 -17.74 26.25
N SER A 217 16.05 -18.70 25.56
CA SER A 217 15.70 -20.12 25.55
C SER A 217 15.81 -20.72 26.96
N GLN A 218 14.77 -21.42 27.43
CA GLN A 218 14.91 -22.63 28.27
C GLN A 218 13.55 -23.31 28.54
N GLY A 219 13.45 -24.59 28.12
CA GLY A 219 12.85 -25.68 28.89
C GLY A 219 11.32 -25.80 28.98
N LEU A 220 10.77 -26.85 28.34
CA LEU A 220 9.55 -27.53 28.81
C LEU A 220 9.71 -27.95 30.29
N PRO A 221 8.64 -27.92 31.11
CA PRO A 221 7.76 -29.09 31.20
C PRO A 221 6.25 -28.80 31.42
N THR A 222 5.46 -29.68 30.80
CA THR A 222 4.29 -30.41 31.30
C THR A 222 3.24 -29.71 32.20
N TYR A 223 2.07 -29.49 31.60
CA TYR A 223 0.70 -29.48 32.13
C TYR A 223 0.47 -29.37 33.65
N ALA A 224 -0.13 -28.24 34.06
CA ALA A 224 -1.21 -28.23 35.04
C ALA A 224 -2.19 -27.08 34.76
N ARG A 225 -3.46 -27.40 34.91
CA ARG A 225 -4.67 -26.72 34.46
C ARG A 225 -5.18 -25.77 35.54
N ALA A 226 -5.42 -24.49 35.24
CA ALA A 226 -6.39 -23.65 35.96
C ALA A 226 -6.57 -22.25 35.34
N HIS A 227 -7.81 -21.98 34.93
CA HIS A 227 -8.50 -20.68 34.95
C HIS A 227 -7.94 -19.51 34.13
N LYS A 228 -8.46 -19.37 32.89
CA LYS A 228 -8.69 -18.07 32.26
C LYS A 228 -10.08 -17.59 32.63
N GLU A 229 -10.17 -16.52 33.41
CA GLU A 229 -11.22 -15.53 33.26
C GLU A 229 -10.72 -14.54 32.21
N GLU A 230 -11.43 -14.42 31.09
CA GLU A 230 -11.28 -13.26 30.22
C GLU A 230 -12.61 -12.95 29.56
N THR A 231 -12.95 -11.68 29.72
CA THR A 231 -14.21 -10.98 29.57
C THR A 231 -14.71 -10.84 28.14
N ASP A 232 -16.03 -10.84 28.02
CA ASP A 232 -16.83 -10.48 26.84
C ASP A 232 -16.40 -9.16 26.18
N LEU A 233 -16.11 -9.21 24.87
CA LEU A 233 -16.51 -8.17 23.92
C LEU A 233 -16.65 -8.80 22.51
N ALA A 234 -17.85 -8.70 21.95
CA ALA A 234 -18.24 -9.33 20.69
C ALA A 234 -17.43 -8.83 19.49
N GLY A 235 -16.76 -9.75 18.77
CA GLY A 235 -16.10 -9.45 17.49
C GLY A 235 -15.29 -10.63 16.93
N SER A 236 -15.82 -11.29 15.90
CA SER A 236 -15.11 -12.02 14.85
C SER A 236 -13.97 -12.97 15.24
N ARG A 237 -14.29 -14.11 15.86
CA ARG A 237 -13.32 -15.22 15.99
C ARG A 237 -13.38 -16.10 14.74
N PHE A 238 -12.36 -16.02 13.88
CA PHE A 238 -12.18 -16.93 12.75
C PHE A 238 -11.49 -18.21 13.26
N PRO A 239 -12.22 -19.30 13.52
CA PRO A 239 -11.74 -20.40 14.38
C PRO A 239 -10.54 -21.16 13.79
N PHE A 240 -10.32 -21.02 12.48
CA PHE A 240 -9.35 -21.79 11.71
C PHE A 240 -8.32 -20.90 10.99
N MET A 241 -8.29 -19.59 11.28
CA MET A 241 -7.44 -18.65 10.54
C MET A 241 -5.94 -18.86 10.80
N ASP A 242 -5.59 -19.39 11.98
CA ASP A 242 -4.21 -19.61 12.43
C ASP A 242 -3.83 -21.11 12.52
N SER A 243 -4.70 -22.02 12.07
CA SER A 243 -4.44 -23.47 12.14
C SER A 243 -3.70 -24.00 10.90
N GLU A 244 -2.61 -24.73 11.12
CA GLU A 244 -1.84 -25.40 10.07
C GLU A 244 -2.60 -26.64 9.54
N THR A 245 -2.49 -26.93 8.24
CA THR A 245 -3.27 -28.00 7.57
C THR A 245 -3.06 -29.40 8.16
N GLU A 246 -1.92 -29.65 8.79
CA GLU A 246 -1.57 -30.93 9.41
C GLU A 246 -2.09 -31.07 10.86
N SER A 247 -2.60 -29.98 11.44
CA SER A 247 -3.05 -29.93 12.85
C SER A 247 -4.56 -30.16 13.03
N LEU A 248 -5.33 -30.18 11.93
CA LEU A 248 -6.79 -30.27 11.96
C LEU A 248 -7.28 -31.72 11.97
N ASN A 249 -8.17 -32.04 12.90
CA ASN A 249 -8.82 -33.35 12.90
C ASN A 249 -9.95 -33.43 11.84
N PRO A 250 -10.40 -34.64 11.45
CA PRO A 250 -11.41 -34.79 10.40
C PRO A 250 -12.74 -34.06 10.66
N GLU A 251 -13.12 -33.87 11.93
CA GLU A 251 -14.34 -33.19 12.33
C GLU A 251 -14.21 -31.65 12.20
N GLU A 252 -13.04 -31.10 12.51
CA GLU A 252 -12.70 -29.69 12.30
C GLU A 252 -12.60 -29.34 10.82
N VAL A 253 -12.08 -30.24 10.00
CA VAL A 253 -12.06 -30.07 8.53
C VAL A 253 -13.49 -30.00 7.97
N MET A 254 -14.41 -30.82 8.49
CA MET A 254 -15.83 -30.72 8.11
C MET A 254 -16.45 -29.38 8.52
N GLN A 255 -16.13 -28.88 9.72
CA GLN A 255 -16.62 -27.57 10.19
C GLN A 255 -16.06 -26.42 9.35
N LEU A 256 -14.78 -26.46 8.99
CA LEU A 256 -14.14 -25.47 8.10
C LEU A 256 -14.80 -25.46 6.71
N HIS A 257 -15.06 -26.65 6.15
CA HIS A 257 -15.71 -26.76 4.85
C HIS A 257 -17.16 -26.22 4.87
N ASP A 258 -17.91 -26.46 5.95
CA ASP A 258 -19.26 -25.89 6.09
C ASP A 258 -19.21 -24.36 6.23
N LEU A 259 -18.27 -23.84 7.01
CA LEU A 259 -18.07 -22.40 7.16
C LEU A 259 -17.69 -21.74 5.83
N TYR A 260 -16.80 -22.36 5.05
CA TYR A 260 -16.44 -21.91 3.71
C TYR A 260 -17.66 -21.89 2.78
N ARG A 261 -18.48 -22.95 2.78
CA ARG A 261 -19.73 -23.00 2.00
C ARG A 261 -20.67 -21.86 2.37
N GLN A 262 -20.83 -21.56 3.67
CA GLN A 262 -21.69 -20.46 4.12
C GLN A 262 -21.17 -19.10 3.64
N VAL A 263 -19.87 -18.84 3.71
CA VAL A 263 -19.25 -17.59 3.24
C VAL A 263 -19.43 -17.42 1.74
N VAL A 264 -19.11 -18.45 0.94
CA VAL A 264 -19.30 -18.42 -0.51
C VAL A 264 -20.77 -18.20 -0.88
N THR A 265 -21.70 -18.81 -0.15
CA THR A 265 -23.14 -18.62 -0.37
C THR A 265 -23.56 -17.17 -0.11
N ARG A 266 -23.12 -16.58 1.02
CA ARG A 266 -23.41 -15.18 1.35
C ARG A 266 -22.82 -14.22 0.32
N TYR A 267 -21.57 -14.43 -0.09
CA TYR A 267 -20.92 -13.62 -1.13
C TYR A 267 -21.67 -13.72 -2.47
N THR A 268 -22.08 -14.93 -2.86
CA THR A 268 -22.84 -15.15 -4.10
C THR A 268 -24.20 -14.45 -4.04
N LEU A 269 -24.91 -14.52 -2.92
CA LEU A 269 -26.18 -13.81 -2.72
C LEU A 269 -26.00 -12.29 -2.77
N LEU A 270 -24.97 -11.77 -2.10
CA LEU A 270 -24.64 -10.34 -2.13
C LEU A 270 -24.31 -9.89 -3.56
N SER A 271 -23.50 -10.64 -4.29
CA SER A 271 -23.14 -10.33 -5.69
C SER A 271 -24.34 -10.36 -6.64
N LYS A 272 -25.34 -11.21 -6.37
CA LYS A 272 -26.60 -11.25 -7.12
C LYS A 272 -27.52 -10.08 -6.75
N ALA A 273 -27.57 -9.70 -5.47
CA ALA A 273 -28.34 -8.55 -5.01
C ALA A 273 -27.77 -7.23 -5.59
N LEU A 274 -26.44 -7.06 -5.58
CA LEU A 274 -25.77 -5.90 -6.17
C LEU A 274 -25.99 -5.82 -7.69
N ARG A 275 -25.98 -6.96 -8.40
CA ARG A 275 -26.32 -6.98 -9.82
C ARG A 275 -27.78 -6.62 -10.10
N LYS A 276 -28.71 -7.00 -9.23
CA LYS A 276 -30.12 -6.60 -9.35
C LYS A 276 -30.32 -5.10 -9.09
N LEU A 277 -29.62 -4.55 -8.09
CA LEU A 277 -29.64 -3.10 -7.81
C LEU A 277 -29.08 -2.29 -8.97
N SER A 278 -27.99 -2.76 -9.60
CA SER A 278 -27.41 -2.12 -10.79
C SER A 278 -28.34 -2.17 -12.01
N ILE A 279 -29.20 -3.19 -12.14
CA ILE A 279 -30.20 -3.28 -13.23
C ILE A 279 -31.42 -2.40 -12.96
N ASP A 280 -31.83 -2.23 -11.69
CA ASP A 280 -32.91 -1.32 -11.30
C ASP A 280 -32.54 0.15 -11.51
N GLU A 281 -31.28 0.53 -11.29
CA GLU A 281 -30.78 1.89 -11.58
C GLU A 281 -30.81 2.21 -13.08
N ASP A 282 -30.41 1.27 -13.94
CA ASP A 282 -30.47 1.45 -15.41
C ASP A 282 -31.92 1.54 -15.93
N GLN A 283 -32.86 0.82 -15.34
CA GLN A 283 -34.29 0.94 -15.70
C GLN A 283 -34.91 2.26 -15.24
N LEU A 284 -34.54 2.75 -14.05
CA LEU A 284 -34.98 4.07 -13.56
C LEU A 284 -34.45 5.20 -14.45
N LEU A 285 -33.19 5.14 -14.88
CA LEU A 285 -32.59 6.12 -15.79
C LEU A 285 -33.26 6.12 -17.17
N SER A 286 -33.65 4.95 -17.70
CA SER A 286 -34.36 4.86 -18.98
C SER A 286 -35.80 5.40 -18.95
N SER A 287 -36.40 5.57 -17.77
CA SER A 287 -37.77 6.09 -17.61
C SER A 287 -37.86 7.61 -17.44
N VAL A 288 -36.71 8.28 -17.25
CA VAL A 288 -36.64 9.74 -17.05
C VAL A 288 -36.41 10.49 -18.37
N ASP A 289 -35.90 9.82 -19.41
CA ASP A 289 -35.65 10.43 -20.73
C ASP A 289 -36.87 10.45 -21.68
N ASP A 290 -38.02 9.88 -21.27
CA ASP A 290 -39.24 9.77 -22.10
C ASP A 290 -40.45 10.57 -21.52
N SER A 291 -40.20 11.65 -20.77
CA SER A 291 -41.25 12.57 -20.25
C SER A 291 -40.98 14.04 -20.55
#